data_AF-A0A484XS98-F1
#
_entry.id   AF-A0A484XS98-F1
#
_cell.length_a   1.000
_cell.length_b   1.000
_cell.length_c   1.000
_cell.angle_alpha   90.00
_cell.angle_beta   90.00
_cell.angle_gamma   90.00
#
_symmetry.space_group_name_H-M   'P 1'
#
loop_
_entity.id
_entity.type
_entity.pdbx_description
1 polymer ?
#
loop_
_entity_poly.entity_id
_entity_poly.type
_entity_poly.pdbx_seq_one_letter_code
_entity_poly.pdbx_strand_id
1 'polypeptide(L)'
;MRTIQLRIKDKRDDEVEADVVAAIALGRRYQARLFINDYWQLAVKHQAYGVHLGQEDLETTDLSAIRDAGLRLGVSTHDDMEIDVALAARPSYIALRPRFPNANQANAFRAAGAGAAGRPR
;
A
#
# COMPACT_ATOMS: atom_id res chain seq x y z
N MET A 1 -8.17 -14.55 9.95
CA MET A 1 -7.33 -13.41 9.53
C MET A 1 -8.03 -12.12 9.95
N ARG A 2 -7.36 -11.15 10.61
CA ARG A 2 -8.00 -9.91 11.14
C ARG A 2 -7.57 -8.62 10.43
N THR A 3 -6.68 -8.75 9.43
CA THR A 3 -6.09 -7.63 8.69
C THR A 3 -6.11 -7.97 7.21
N ILE A 4 -6.56 -7.02 6.39
CA ILE A 4 -6.78 -7.19 4.94
C ILE A 4 -6.27 -5.92 4.26
N GLN A 5 -5.78 -6.05 3.03
CA GLN A 5 -5.40 -4.91 2.20
C GLN A 5 -6.25 -4.91 0.91
N LEU A 6 -6.82 -3.77 0.56
CA LEU A 6 -7.37 -3.54 -0.77
C LEU A 6 -6.26 -2.99 -1.66
N ARG A 7 -5.98 -3.69 -2.77
CA ARG A 7 -5.01 -3.25 -3.77
C ARG A 7 -5.64 -3.32 -5.16
N ILE A 8 -5.78 -2.16 -5.76
CA ILE A 8 -6.24 -1.97 -7.14
C ILE A 8 -5.06 -1.34 -7.89
N LYS A 9 -4.81 -1.77 -9.13
CA LYS A 9 -3.71 -1.27 -9.96
C LYS A 9 -4.27 -0.54 -11.17
N ASP A 10 -3.48 0.40 -11.69
CA ASP A 10 -3.67 1.00 -13.01
C ASP A 10 -5.03 1.70 -13.20
N LYS A 11 -5.52 2.37 -12.15
CA LYS A 11 -6.76 3.15 -12.16
C LYS A 11 -6.61 4.48 -11.44
N ARG A 12 -7.34 5.50 -11.90
CA ARG A 12 -7.40 6.82 -11.26
C ARG A 12 -8.36 6.80 -10.06
N ASP A 13 -8.23 7.80 -9.19
CA ASP A 13 -9.01 7.92 -7.95
C ASP A 13 -10.53 7.87 -8.18
N ASP A 14 -11.03 8.54 -9.21
CA ASP A 14 -12.46 8.57 -9.56
C ASP A 14 -13.00 7.20 -9.98
N GLU A 15 -12.14 6.34 -10.54
CA GLU A 15 -12.49 5.00 -10.99
C GLU A 15 -12.49 3.97 -9.84
N VAL A 16 -11.82 4.26 -8.73
CA VAL A 16 -11.67 3.32 -7.59
C VAL A 16 -12.41 3.78 -6.34
N GLU A 17 -12.85 5.02 -6.26
CA GLU A 17 -13.45 5.58 -5.05
C GLU A 17 -14.64 4.76 -4.55
N ALA A 18 -15.51 4.29 -5.45
CA ALA A 18 -16.64 3.45 -5.09
C ALA A 18 -16.20 2.11 -4.46
N ASP A 19 -15.18 1.47 -5.01
CA ASP A 19 -14.61 0.22 -4.50
C ASP A 19 -13.95 0.42 -3.13
N VAL A 20 -13.21 1.54 -2.95
CA VAL A 20 -12.59 1.92 -1.67
C VAL A 20 -13.66 2.11 -0.59
N VAL A 21 -14.72 2.86 -0.88
CA VAL A 21 -15.84 3.09 0.05
C VAL A 21 -16.51 1.77 0.43
N ALA A 22 -16.80 0.92 -0.55
CA ALA A 22 -17.40 -0.39 -0.31
C ALA A 22 -16.52 -1.27 0.57
N ALA A 23 -15.21 -1.32 0.30
CA ALA A 23 -14.26 -2.08 1.10
C ALA A 23 -14.18 -1.55 2.55
N ILE A 24 -14.13 -0.22 2.75
CA ILE A 24 -14.12 0.38 4.08
C ILE A 24 -15.39 0.00 4.86
N ALA A 25 -16.56 0.06 4.23
CA ALA A 25 -17.82 -0.33 4.85
C ALA A 25 -17.80 -1.81 5.28
N LEU A 26 -17.29 -2.71 4.44
CA LEU A 26 -17.12 -4.13 4.77
C LEU A 26 -16.10 -4.32 5.90
N GLY A 27 -14.99 -3.59 5.89
CA GLY A 27 -13.99 -3.62 6.94
C GLY A 27 -14.58 -3.25 8.30
N ARG A 28 -15.40 -2.19 8.36
CA ARG A 28 -16.11 -1.78 9.57
C ARG A 28 -17.13 -2.85 10.01
N ARG A 29 -17.96 -3.35 9.09
CA ARG A 29 -19.00 -4.36 9.37
C ARG A 29 -18.42 -5.63 9.98
N TYR A 30 -17.28 -6.09 9.49
CA TYR A 30 -16.64 -7.32 9.94
C TYR A 30 -15.48 -7.08 10.92
N GLN A 31 -15.33 -5.85 11.42
CA GLN A 31 -14.26 -5.46 12.35
C GLN A 31 -12.85 -5.85 11.85
N ALA A 32 -12.65 -5.80 10.52
CA ALA A 32 -11.38 -6.06 9.89
C ALA A 32 -10.53 -4.78 9.85
N ARG A 33 -9.23 -4.94 10.07
CA ARG A 33 -8.23 -3.88 9.91
C ARG A 33 -7.91 -3.76 8.43
N LEU A 34 -8.71 -2.96 7.70
CA LEU A 34 -8.53 -2.76 6.26
C LEU A 34 -7.50 -1.64 5.99
N PHE A 35 -6.46 -1.99 5.25
CA PHE A 35 -5.52 -1.02 4.69
C PHE A 35 -5.81 -0.76 3.22
N ILE A 36 -5.87 0.50 2.82
CA ILE A 36 -5.98 0.91 1.41
C ILE A 36 -4.55 1.07 0.86
N ASN A 37 -4.23 0.40 -0.24
CA ASN A 37 -2.92 0.50 -0.88
C ASN A 37 -2.88 1.73 -1.81
N ASP A 38 -1.82 2.54 -1.69
CA ASP A 38 -1.45 3.68 -2.55
C ASP A 38 -2.43 4.88 -2.53
N TYR A 39 -3.75 4.65 -2.52
CA TYR A 39 -4.80 5.69 -2.56
C TYR A 39 -5.01 6.39 -1.20
N TRP A 40 -3.97 7.07 -0.68
CA TRP A 40 -3.98 7.66 0.66
C TRP A 40 -4.98 8.80 0.83
N GLN A 41 -5.19 9.62 -0.21
CA GLN A 41 -6.17 10.71 -0.16
C GLN A 41 -7.58 10.15 0.01
N LEU A 42 -7.92 9.07 -0.71
CA LEU A 42 -9.22 8.39 -0.55
C LEU A 42 -9.33 7.72 0.82
N ALA A 43 -8.25 7.12 1.33
CA ALA A 43 -8.23 6.56 2.67
C ALA A 43 -8.53 7.61 3.74
N VAL A 44 -7.91 8.80 3.64
CA VAL A 44 -8.17 9.94 4.53
C VAL A 44 -9.59 10.46 4.35
N LYS A 45 -10.01 10.74 3.10
CA LYS A 45 -11.35 11.25 2.76
C LYS A 45 -12.47 10.39 3.35
N HIS A 46 -12.31 9.06 3.29
CA HIS A 46 -13.33 8.09 3.72
C HIS A 46 -13.07 7.47 5.09
N GLN A 47 -12.06 7.96 5.81
CA GLN A 47 -11.72 7.53 7.17
C GLN A 47 -11.51 6.00 7.25
N ALA A 48 -10.61 5.49 6.42
CA ALA A 48 -10.20 4.08 6.45
C ALA A 48 -9.55 3.72 7.79
N TYR A 49 -9.39 2.42 8.06
CA TYR A 49 -8.61 1.99 9.23
C TYR A 49 -7.12 2.35 9.07
N GLY A 50 -6.60 2.23 7.85
CA GLY A 50 -5.24 2.64 7.54
C GLY A 50 -4.93 2.66 6.05
N VAL A 51 -3.70 3.08 5.75
CA VAL A 51 -3.12 3.12 4.41
C VAL A 51 -1.81 2.34 4.39
N HIS A 52 -1.48 1.71 3.27
CA HIS A 52 -0.19 1.08 3.04
C HIS A 52 0.51 1.73 1.85
N LEU A 53 1.78 2.07 2.03
CA LEU A 53 2.58 2.84 1.07
C LEU A 53 3.89 2.12 0.72
N GLY A 54 4.33 2.27 -0.53
CA GLY A 54 5.69 1.99 -0.98
C GLY A 54 6.66 3.14 -0.68
N GLN A 55 7.94 2.95 -1.00
CA GLN A 55 8.96 3.98 -0.81
C GLN A 55 8.69 5.22 -1.67
N GLU A 56 8.34 5.01 -2.95
CA GLU A 56 8.01 6.11 -3.88
C GLU A 56 6.80 6.94 -3.39
N ASP A 57 5.79 6.29 -2.82
CA ASP A 57 4.62 7.00 -2.27
C ASP A 57 4.99 7.85 -1.06
N LEU A 58 5.95 7.41 -0.22
CA LEU A 58 6.39 8.17 0.96
C LEU A 58 7.01 9.52 0.59
N GLU A 59 7.62 9.64 -0.59
CA GLU A 59 8.25 10.88 -1.05
C GLU A 59 7.23 11.98 -1.37
N THR A 60 6.03 11.59 -1.79
CA THR A 60 5.00 12.52 -2.29
C THR A 60 3.80 12.65 -1.36
N THR A 61 3.64 11.74 -0.40
CA THR A 61 2.51 11.70 0.52
C THR A 61 2.66 12.71 1.65
N ASP A 62 1.59 13.45 1.95
CA ASP A 62 1.49 14.20 3.20
C ASP A 62 1.21 13.25 4.38
N LEU A 63 2.29 12.76 4.99
CA LEU A 63 2.21 11.88 6.15
C LEU A 63 1.57 12.57 7.36
N SER A 64 1.54 13.91 7.43
CA SER A 64 0.85 14.62 8.50
C SER A 64 -0.67 14.49 8.38
N ALA A 65 -1.20 14.64 7.16
CA ALA A 65 -2.63 14.44 6.90
C ALA A 65 -3.12 13.04 7.29
N ILE A 66 -2.32 11.99 7.04
CA ILE A 66 -2.65 10.62 7.47
C ILE A 66 -2.72 10.52 9.00
N ARG A 67 -1.73 11.09 9.70
CA ARG A 67 -1.68 11.07 11.18
C ARG A 67 -2.81 11.88 11.80
N ASP A 68 -3.08 13.06 11.27
CA ASP A 68 -4.11 13.97 11.77
C ASP A 68 -5.51 13.39 11.56
N ALA A 69 -5.71 12.62 10.48
CA ALA A 69 -6.90 11.82 10.26
C ALA A 69 -7.00 10.57 11.16
N GLY A 70 -5.97 10.28 11.98
CA GLY A 70 -5.94 9.15 12.90
C GLY A 70 -5.73 7.78 12.23
N LEU A 71 -5.30 7.75 10.97
CA LEU A 71 -5.13 6.51 10.20
C LEU A 71 -3.85 5.76 10.61
N ARG A 72 -3.89 4.43 10.51
CA ARG A 72 -2.69 3.59 10.65
C ARG A 72 -1.89 3.62 9.35
N LEU A 73 -0.56 3.74 9.46
CA LEU A 73 0.34 3.68 8.31
C LEU A 73 1.06 2.34 8.26
N GLY A 74 1.01 1.65 7.13
CA GLY A 74 1.88 0.53 6.80
C GLY A 74 2.90 0.95 5.73
N VAL A 75 4.14 0.47 5.84
CA VAL A 75 5.19 0.75 4.84
C VAL A 75 5.80 -0.56 4.38
N SER A 76 6.05 -0.70 3.08
CA SER A 76 6.83 -1.84 2.54
C SER A 76 8.31 -1.51 2.41
N THR A 77 9.15 -2.51 2.69
CA THR A 77 10.61 -2.42 2.53
C THR A 77 11.15 -3.68 1.84
N HIS A 78 12.29 -3.56 1.15
CA HIS A 78 12.94 -4.66 0.41
C HIS A 78 14.42 -4.83 0.75
N ASP A 79 15.03 -3.86 1.42
CA ASP A 79 16.38 -3.94 1.94
C ASP A 79 16.56 -3.05 3.18
N ASP A 80 17.74 -3.10 3.77
CA ASP A 80 18.04 -2.42 5.03
C ASP A 80 18.01 -0.89 4.90
N MET A 81 18.29 -0.33 3.71
CA MET A 81 18.26 1.12 3.51
C MET A 81 16.82 1.66 3.53
N GLU A 82 15.89 0.92 2.94
CA GLU A 82 14.46 1.26 2.98
C GLU A 82 13.87 1.19 4.41
N ILE A 83 14.49 0.44 5.32
CA ILE A 83 14.05 0.34 6.73
C ILE A 83 14.23 1.67 7.45
N ASP A 84 15.34 2.36 7.27
CA ASP A 84 15.59 3.65 7.93
C ASP A 84 14.59 4.71 7.48
N VAL A 85 14.30 4.76 6.17
CA VAL A 85 13.26 5.63 5.59
C VAL A 85 11.89 5.27 6.16
N ALA A 86 11.55 3.98 6.19
CA ALA A 86 10.30 3.52 6.75
C ALA A 86 10.17 3.90 8.23
N LEU A 87 11.20 3.73 9.06
CA LEU A 87 11.18 4.08 10.48
C LEU A 87 10.99 5.59 10.70
N ALA A 88 11.60 6.42 9.86
CA ALA A 88 11.43 7.88 9.91
C ALA A 88 9.95 8.29 9.68
N ALA A 89 9.20 7.55 8.86
CA ALA A 89 7.78 7.75 8.63
C ALA A 89 6.88 7.35 9.83
N ARG A 90 7.45 6.75 10.88
CA ARG A 90 6.75 6.26 12.10
C ARG A 90 5.53 5.38 11.81
N PRO A 91 5.69 4.28 11.05
CA PRO A 91 4.60 3.43 10.65
C PRO A 91 4.04 2.63 11.83
N SER A 92 2.79 2.22 11.68
CA SER A 92 2.14 1.24 12.56
C SER A 92 2.63 -0.19 12.30
N TYR A 93 3.11 -0.49 11.08
CA TYR A 93 3.83 -1.74 10.78
C TYR A 93 4.74 -1.56 9.55
N ILE A 94 5.76 -2.42 9.45
CA ILE A 94 6.63 -2.52 8.29
C ILE A 94 6.44 -3.91 7.66
N ALA A 95 6.24 -3.97 6.35
CA ALA A 95 6.14 -5.19 5.57
C ALA A 95 7.47 -5.45 4.84
N LEU A 96 8.18 -6.48 5.26
CA LEU A 96 9.39 -6.95 4.59
C LEU A 96 8.99 -7.74 3.34
N ARG A 97 9.34 -7.25 2.16
CA ARG A 97 9.07 -7.89 0.87
C ARG A 97 10.38 -8.32 0.20
N PRO A 98 10.45 -9.51 -0.40
CA PRO A 98 11.63 -9.89 -1.15
C PRO A 98 11.79 -9.01 -2.40
N ARG A 99 13.03 -8.63 -2.74
CA ARG A 99 13.34 -7.90 -3.99
C ARG A 99 12.96 -8.66 -5.27
N PHE A 100 12.88 -9.99 -5.20
CA PHE A 100 12.56 -10.80 -6.37
C PHE A 100 11.04 -10.91 -6.57
N PRO A 101 10.53 -10.63 -7.78
CA PRO A 101 9.11 -10.70 -8.06
C PRO A 101 8.60 -12.13 -7.90
N ASN A 102 7.55 -12.29 -7.09
CA ASN A 102 6.73 -13.49 -7.14
C ASN A 102 5.95 -13.54 -8.47
N ALA A 103 5.37 -14.69 -8.81
CA ALA A 103 4.71 -14.91 -10.11
C ALA A 103 3.67 -13.82 -10.46
N ASN A 104 2.97 -13.26 -9.47
CA ASN A 104 1.99 -12.18 -9.66
C ASN A 104 2.63 -10.83 -10.02
N GLN A 105 3.84 -10.54 -9.53
CA GLN A 105 4.60 -9.34 -9.92
C GLN A 105 5.30 -9.54 -11.27
N ALA A 106 5.78 -10.75 -11.56
CA ALA A 106 6.44 -11.07 -12.82
C ALA A 106 5.51 -10.88 -14.04
N ASN A 107 4.22 -11.16 -13.89
CA ASN A 107 3.22 -10.91 -14.95
C ASN A 107 3.02 -9.41 -15.22
N ALA A 108 3.09 -8.55 -14.19
CA ALA A 108 3.02 -7.10 -14.37
C ALA A 108 4.28 -6.55 -15.06
N PHE A 109 5.48 -7.03 -14.70
CA PHE A 109 6.72 -6.68 -15.39
C PHE A 109 6.72 -7.08 -16.87
N ARG A 110 6.17 -8.27 -17.17
CA ARG A 110 6.01 -8.76 -18.55
C ARG A 110 5.00 -7.93 -19.35
N ALA A 111 3.89 -7.54 -18.74
CA ALA A 111 2.88 -6.69 -19.37
C ALA A 111 3.40 -5.27 -19.64
N ALA A 112 4.29 -4.75 -18.79
CA ALA A 112 4.93 -3.44 -18.94
C ALA A 112 6.13 -3.41 -19.91
N GLY A 113 6.44 -4.51 -20.61
CA GLY A 113 7.50 -4.55 -21.63
C GLY A 113 8.95 -4.50 -21.10
N ALA A 114 9.15 -4.60 -19.78
CA ALA A 114 10.50 -4.64 -19.20
C ALA A 114 11.05 -6.08 -19.26
N GLY A 115 11.99 -6.31 -20.18
CA GLY A 115 12.64 -7.60 -20.40
C GLY A 115 13.28 -8.17 -19.13
N ALA A 116 13.03 -9.46 -18.89
CA ALA A 116 13.58 -10.20 -17.77
C ALA A 116 15.12 -10.27 -17.85
N ALA A 117 15.81 -9.49 -17.03
CA ALA A 117 17.23 -9.64 -16.80
C ALA A 117 17.48 -10.66 -15.66
N GLY A 118 18.06 -11.80 -16.02
CA GLY A 118 18.95 -12.60 -15.17
C GLY A 118 18.33 -13.43 -14.04
N ARG A 119 18.24 -14.75 -14.22
CA ARG A 119 18.24 -15.74 -13.12
C ARG A 119 19.68 -16.20 -12.86
N PRO A 120 20.23 -16.17 -11.63
CA PRO A 120 21.37 -16.99 -11.27
C PRO A 120 20.92 -18.41 -10.87
N ARG A 121 21.89 -19.32 -10.95
CA ARG A 121 21.79 -20.79 -11.00
C ARG A 121 21.06 -21.45 -9.83
#